data_AF-A0A6L4X2U3-F1
#
_entry.id   AF-A0A6L4X2U3-F1
#
_cell.length_a   1.000
_cell.length_b   1.000
_cell.length_c   1.000
_cell.angle_alpha   90.00
_cell.angle_beta   90.00
_cell.angle_gamma   90.00
#
_symmetry.space_group_name_H-M   'P 1'
#
loop_
_entity.id
_entity.type
_entity.pdbx_description
1 polymer ?
#
loop_
_entity_poly.entity_id
_entity_poly.type
_entity_poly.pdbx_seq_one_letter_code
_entity_poly.pdbx_strand_id
1 'polypeptide(L)'
;MNLWPALGETTRSGVTCTPVGNGSYTVKSNATASGWFEFAKQVELDPGTYYLGGEIDGTGPLKIQAKFMKPDSTVEYTGAGKGFTIPPDDTRSVYPRIANTSRDPADYDAVVTPRLYRIS
;
A
#
# COMPACT_ATOMS: atom_id res chain seq x y z
N MET A 1 0.47 -9.66 -14.90
CA MET A 1 1.05 -10.18 -13.64
C MET A 1 0.89 -9.13 -12.55
N ASN A 2 0.57 -9.50 -11.31
CA ASN A 2 0.50 -8.55 -10.19
C ASN A 2 1.92 -8.12 -9.79
N LEU A 3 2.20 -6.83 -9.82
CA LEU A 3 3.48 -6.20 -9.47
C LEU A 3 3.51 -5.71 -8.03
N TRP A 4 2.44 -5.93 -7.26
CA TRP A 4 2.42 -5.58 -5.85
C TRP A 4 3.54 -6.35 -5.11
N PRO A 5 4.40 -5.66 -4.32
CA PRO A 5 5.48 -6.34 -3.63
C PRO A 5 4.95 -7.27 -2.55
N ALA A 6 5.54 -8.46 -2.42
CA ALA A 6 5.30 -9.31 -1.26
C ALA A 6 5.80 -8.59 0.01
N LEU A 7 4.88 -8.35 0.94
CA LEU A 7 5.18 -7.87 2.29
C LEU A 7 5.36 -9.08 3.21
N GLY A 8 6.38 -9.05 4.06
CA GLY A 8 6.53 -10.04 5.14
C GLY A 8 5.56 -9.75 6.28
N GLU A 9 5.41 -10.71 7.20
CA GLU A 9 4.71 -10.43 8.46
C GLU A 9 5.45 -9.30 9.21
N THR A 10 4.70 -8.31 9.67
CA THR A 10 5.27 -7.16 10.36
C THR A 10 4.23 -6.49 11.24
N THR A 11 4.66 -6.05 12.43
CA THR A 11 3.86 -5.24 13.35
C THR A 11 4.38 -3.81 13.39
N ARG A 12 3.49 -2.83 13.28
CA ARG A 12 3.76 -1.38 13.41
C ARG A 12 2.67 -0.73 14.23
N SER A 13 3.04 0.01 15.27
CA SER A 13 2.09 0.77 16.11
C SER A 13 0.95 -0.10 16.69
N GLY A 14 1.23 -1.36 17.04
CA GLY A 14 0.19 -2.30 17.52
C GLY A 14 -0.75 -2.82 16.42
N VAL A 15 -0.40 -2.67 15.15
CA VAL A 15 -1.14 -3.28 14.03
C VAL A 15 -0.21 -4.26 13.35
N THR A 16 -0.69 -5.49 13.15
CA THR A 16 0.05 -6.57 12.49
C THR A 16 -0.53 -6.82 11.11
N CYS A 17 0.34 -6.84 10.11
CA CYS A 17 0.02 -7.27 8.75
C CYS A 17 0.65 -8.64 8.52
N THR A 18 -0.16 -9.64 8.21
CA THR A 18 0.27 -11.02 7.99
C THR A 18 -0.12 -11.46 6.58
N PRO A 19 0.82 -11.94 5.74
CA PRO A 19 0.48 -12.50 4.43
C PRO A 19 -0.31 -13.79 4.59
N VAL A 20 -1.43 -13.93 3.87
CA VAL A 20 -2.33 -15.11 3.96
C VAL A 20 -2.45 -15.91 2.66
N GLY A 21 -1.69 -15.53 1.63
CA GLY A 21 -1.67 -16.20 0.32
C GLY A 21 -2.35 -15.39 -0.79
N ASN A 22 -2.13 -15.77 -2.05
CA ASN A 22 -2.70 -15.12 -3.25
C ASN A 22 -2.46 -13.60 -3.40
N GLY A 23 -1.48 -13.06 -2.67
CA GLY A 23 -1.18 -11.63 -2.62
C GLY A 23 -2.08 -10.85 -1.65
N SER A 24 -2.82 -11.52 -0.77
CA SER A 24 -3.67 -10.93 0.26
C SER A 24 -2.99 -10.94 1.63
N TYR A 25 -3.45 -10.03 2.49
CA TYR A 25 -2.93 -9.81 3.83
C TYR A 25 -4.06 -9.66 4.83
N THR A 26 -3.98 -10.32 5.99
CA THR A 26 -4.79 -9.94 7.14
C THR A 26 -4.11 -8.81 7.87
N VAL A 27 -4.81 -7.71 8.09
CA VAL A 27 -4.42 -6.62 8.97
C VAL A 27 -5.24 -6.80 10.24
N LYS A 28 -4.59 -6.79 11.40
CA LYS A 28 -5.26 -6.89 12.71
C LYS A 28 -4.63 -5.91 13.69
N SER A 29 -5.44 -5.29 14.53
CA SER A 29 -4.98 -4.34 15.53
C SER A 29 -5.12 -4.88 16.93
N ASN A 30 -4.08 -4.71 17.72
CA ASN A 30 -4.10 -4.74 19.18
C ASN A 30 -3.66 -3.38 19.75
N ALA A 31 -3.70 -2.32 18.94
CA ALA A 31 -3.23 -1.01 19.32
C ALA A 31 -4.07 -0.44 20.47
N THR A 32 -3.42 -0.10 21.57
CA THR A 32 -4.05 0.53 22.74
C THR A 32 -4.02 2.05 22.70
N ALA A 33 -3.39 2.62 21.67
CA ALA A 33 -3.27 4.06 21.45
C ALA A 33 -3.38 4.39 19.96
N SER A 34 -3.90 5.59 19.68
CA SER A 34 -3.94 6.18 18.35
C SER A 34 -2.55 6.23 17.71
N GLY A 35 -2.42 5.77 16.46
CA GLY A 35 -1.16 5.77 15.76
C GLY A 35 -1.32 5.74 14.25
N TRP A 36 -0.28 6.18 13.53
CA TRP A 36 -0.16 5.99 12.10
C TRP A 36 0.66 4.73 11.83
N PHE A 37 0.26 3.98 10.81
CA PHE A 37 1.05 2.87 10.30
C PHE A 37 0.98 2.81 8.78
N GLU A 38 2.06 2.33 8.19
CA GLU A 38 2.11 1.93 6.79
C GLU A 38 2.93 0.64 6.68
N PHE A 39 2.44 -0.30 5.89
CA PHE A 39 3.19 -1.47 5.44
C PHE A 39 3.52 -1.25 3.98
N ALA A 40 4.77 -0.93 3.68
CA ALA A 40 5.23 -0.52 2.37
C ALA A 40 6.52 -1.22 2.01
N LYS A 41 6.75 -1.44 0.73
CA LYS A 41 8.02 -1.92 0.20
C LYS A 41 8.32 -1.21 -1.11
N GLN A 42 9.57 -0.80 -1.28
CA GLN A 42 10.02 -0.18 -2.52
C GLN A 42 9.94 -1.19 -3.66
N VAL A 43 9.46 -0.73 -4.81
CA VAL A 43 9.56 -1.46 -6.07
C VAL A 43 10.11 -0.54 -7.14
N GLU A 44 10.93 -1.11 -8.02
CA GLU A 44 11.31 -0.49 -9.27
C GLU A 44 10.28 -0.88 -10.32
N LEU A 45 9.78 0.13 -11.05
CA LEU A 45 8.81 -0.04 -12.12
C LEU A 45 9.39 0.59 -13.37
N ASP A 46 9.41 -0.15 -14.46
CA ASP A 46 9.83 0.38 -15.75
C ASP A 46 8.90 1.52 -16.22
N PRO A 47 9.37 2.38 -17.14
CA PRO A 47 8.49 3.35 -17.78
C PRO A 47 7.25 2.72 -18.39
N GLY A 48 6.09 3.32 -18.15
CA GLY A 48 4.79 2.80 -18.58
C GLY A 48 3.62 3.33 -17.77
N THR A 49 2.41 2.89 -18.14
CA THR A 49 1.18 3.20 -17.41
C THR A 49 0.78 2.02 -16.55
N TYR A 50 0.41 2.32 -15.32
CA TYR A 50 0.06 1.38 -14.29
C TYR A 50 -1.34 1.67 -13.74
N TYR A 51 -1.98 0.63 -13.22
CA TYR A 51 -3.21 0.73 -12.46
C TYR A 51 -2.97 0.20 -11.04
N LEU A 52 -3.33 1.03 -10.06
CA LEU A 52 -3.38 0.63 -8.66
C LEU A 52 -4.83 0.32 -8.28
N GLY A 53 -5.06 -0.89 -7.80
CA GLY A 53 -6.35 -1.34 -7.33
C GLY A 53 -6.23 -2.29 -6.15
N GLY A 54 -7.30 -3.05 -5.93
CA GLY A 54 -7.40 -4.01 -4.85
C GLY A 54 -8.63 -3.76 -3.98
N GLU A 55 -8.83 -4.69 -3.06
CA GLU A 55 -10.02 -4.77 -2.23
C GLU A 55 -9.63 -4.74 -0.75
N ILE A 56 -10.50 -4.18 0.06
CA ILE A 56 -10.40 -4.19 1.52
C ILE A 56 -11.74 -4.76 1.99
N ASP A 57 -11.69 -5.96 2.57
CA ASP A 57 -12.83 -6.62 3.19
C ASP A 57 -12.66 -6.56 4.71
N GLY A 58 -13.49 -5.78 5.39
CA GLY A 58 -13.41 -5.59 6.83
C GLY A 58 -13.71 -4.15 7.24
N THR A 59 -13.38 -3.85 8.50
CA THR A 59 -13.67 -2.54 9.11
C THR A 59 -12.40 -1.70 9.24
N GLY A 60 -12.60 -0.38 9.25
CA GLY A 60 -11.55 0.57 9.56
C GLY A 60 -11.03 1.39 8.37
N PRO A 61 -10.30 2.49 8.65
CA PRO A 61 -9.89 3.50 7.68
C PRO A 61 -8.59 3.12 6.93
N LEU A 62 -8.50 1.86 6.49
CA LEU A 62 -7.39 1.36 5.68
C LEU A 62 -7.47 1.91 4.24
N LYS A 63 -6.30 2.13 3.64
CA LYS A 63 -6.17 2.48 2.22
C LYS A 63 -5.04 1.70 1.56
N ILE A 64 -5.28 1.31 0.32
CA ILE A 64 -4.25 0.86 -0.61
C ILE A 64 -3.77 2.10 -1.40
N GLN A 65 -2.47 2.39 -1.35
CA GLN A 65 -1.88 3.56 -1.99
C GLN A 65 -0.49 3.25 -2.58
N ALA A 66 -0.02 4.09 -3.49
CA ALA A 66 1.37 4.18 -3.90
C ALA A 66 1.90 5.56 -3.51
N LYS A 67 3.01 5.58 -2.78
CA LYS A 67 3.80 6.79 -2.50
C LYS A 67 4.92 6.87 -3.53
N PHE A 68 5.08 8.04 -4.13
CA PHE A 68 6.15 8.33 -5.07
C PHE A 68 7.10 9.33 -4.43
N MET A 69 8.38 9.01 -4.38
CA MET A 69 9.42 9.90 -3.89
C MET A 69 10.30 10.32 -5.07
N LYS A 70 10.25 11.61 -5.40
CA LYS A 70 11.11 12.20 -6.42
C LYS A 70 12.53 12.46 -5.87
N PRO A 71 13.55 12.59 -6.73
CA PRO A 71 14.91 12.95 -6.31
C PRO A 71 15.00 14.28 -5.55
N ASP A 72 14.10 15.22 -5.84
CA ASP A 72 13.99 16.51 -5.16
C ASP A 72 13.26 16.45 -3.80
N SER A 73 13.01 15.24 -3.28
CA SER A 73 12.26 14.95 -2.05
C SER A 73 10.75 15.28 -2.10
N THR A 74 10.20 15.64 -3.26
CA THR A 74 8.75 15.78 -3.43
C THR A 74 8.06 14.43 -3.28
N VAL A 75 6.94 14.42 -2.56
CA VAL A 75 6.12 13.22 -2.34
C VAL A 75 4.77 13.36 -3.04
N GLU A 76 4.43 12.37 -3.87
CA GLU A 76 3.11 12.25 -4.50
C GLU A 76 2.42 10.96 -4.05
N TYR A 77 1.09 10.95 -4.10
CA TYR A 77 0.27 9.81 -3.71
C TYR A 77 -0.73 9.44 -4.81
N THR A 78 -0.86 8.15 -5.09
CA THR A 78 -1.97 7.59 -5.87
C THR A 78 -2.72 6.57 -5.03
N GLY A 79 -4.06 6.64 -5.01
CA GLY A 79 -4.91 5.68 -4.31
C GLY A 79 -5.39 4.55 -5.21
N ALA A 80 -5.95 3.50 -4.61
CA ALA A 80 -6.64 2.44 -5.35
C ALA A 80 -7.77 3.00 -6.25
N GLY A 81 -8.02 2.30 -7.35
CA GLY A 81 -8.99 2.71 -8.37
C GLY A 81 -8.44 3.70 -9.40
N LYS A 82 -7.14 4.02 -9.35
CA LYS A 82 -6.53 5.07 -10.17
C LYS A 82 -5.38 4.52 -11.02
N GLY A 83 -5.27 5.04 -12.23
CA GLY A 83 -4.10 4.86 -13.08
C GLY A 83 -3.03 5.92 -12.81
N PHE A 84 -1.76 5.58 -13.02
CA PHE A 84 -0.64 6.52 -12.99
C PHE A 84 0.40 6.13 -14.05
N THR A 85 1.24 7.07 -14.47
CA THR A 85 2.26 6.86 -15.50
C THR A 85 3.64 7.17 -14.93
N ILE A 86 4.61 6.32 -15.27
CA ILE A 86 6.03 6.54 -15.03
C ILE A 86 6.67 6.91 -16.37
N PRO A 87 7.11 8.17 -16.55
CA PRO A 87 7.82 8.61 -17.74
C PRO A 87 9.16 7.88 -17.95
N PRO A 88 9.68 7.80 -19.19
CA PRO A 88 10.97 7.17 -19.50
C PRO A 88 12.19 7.70 -18.75
N ASP A 89 12.15 8.98 -18.39
CA ASP A 89 13.21 9.74 -17.72
C ASP A 89 12.98 9.90 -16.22
N ASP A 90 11.97 9.22 -15.68
CA ASP A 90 11.59 9.36 -14.28
C ASP A 90 12.31 8.37 -13.37
N THR A 91 13.10 8.90 -12.45
CA THR A 91 13.90 8.13 -11.49
C THR A 91 13.25 8.03 -10.11
N ARG A 92 11.94 8.33 -10.01
CA ARG A 92 11.20 8.27 -8.73
C ARG A 92 11.18 6.86 -8.11
N SER A 93 11.28 6.81 -6.79
CA SER A 93 11.06 5.57 -6.03
C SER A 93 9.57 5.37 -5.75
N VAL A 94 9.05 4.17 -6.02
CA VAL A 94 7.64 3.82 -5.81
C VAL A 94 7.50 2.90 -4.60
N TYR A 95 6.62 3.27 -3.68
CA TYR A 95 6.30 2.51 -2.48
C TYR A 95 4.79 2.22 -2.43
N PRO A 96 4.34 1.10 -3.04
CA PRO A 96 3.01 0.56 -2.79
C PRO A 96 2.87 0.19 -1.31
N ARG A 97 1.73 0.54 -0.71
CA ARG A 97 1.51 0.42 0.72
C ARG A 97 0.06 0.17 1.11
N ILE A 98 -0.10 -0.56 2.21
CA ILE A 98 -1.33 -0.61 3.01
C ILE A 98 -1.12 0.37 4.16
N ALA A 99 -1.96 1.39 4.25
CA ALA A 99 -1.81 2.45 5.24
C ALA A 99 -3.12 2.74 5.97
N ASN A 100 -3.01 3.17 7.22
CA ASN A 100 -4.10 3.80 7.94
C ASN A 100 -4.22 5.28 7.51
N THR A 101 -5.44 5.81 7.53
CA THR A 101 -5.68 7.24 7.35
C THR A 101 -6.42 7.96 8.48
N SER A 102 -6.61 7.29 9.62
CA SER A 102 -7.28 7.87 10.79
C SER A 102 -6.43 7.66 12.05
N ARG A 103 -6.55 8.58 13.00
CA ARG A 103 -5.97 8.39 14.34
C ARG A 103 -6.85 7.53 15.25
N ASP A 104 -8.05 7.14 14.83
CA ASP A 104 -8.97 6.36 15.64
C ASP A 104 -8.46 4.91 15.83
N PRO A 105 -8.40 4.36 17.07
CA PRO A 105 -7.99 2.99 17.34
C PRO A 105 -8.98 1.89 16.92
N ALA A 106 -10.07 2.22 16.19
CA ALA A 106 -11.06 1.25 15.70
C ALA A 106 -10.44 -0.07 15.18
N ASP A 107 -11.11 -1.20 15.44
CA ASP A 107 -10.65 -2.53 15.04
C ASP A 107 -10.37 -2.59 13.52
N TYR A 108 -9.08 -2.74 13.20
CA TYR A 108 -8.56 -2.85 11.83
C TYR A 108 -8.58 -4.30 11.32
N ASP A 109 -9.48 -5.15 11.82
CA ASP A 109 -9.58 -6.54 11.35
C ASP A 109 -10.13 -6.55 9.92
N ALA A 110 -9.22 -6.69 8.96
CA ALA A 110 -9.54 -6.63 7.55
C ALA A 110 -8.60 -7.54 6.74
N VAL A 111 -9.15 -8.07 5.65
CA VAL A 111 -8.38 -8.70 4.59
C VAL A 111 -8.16 -7.69 3.48
N VAL A 112 -6.91 -7.40 3.17
CA VAL A 112 -6.52 -6.47 2.12
C VAL A 112 -5.90 -7.26 0.97
N THR A 113 -6.44 -7.10 -0.23
CA THR A 113 -5.97 -7.75 -1.45
C THR A 113 -5.50 -6.70 -2.47
N PRO A 114 -4.30 -6.14 -2.29
CA PRO A 114 -3.81 -5.06 -3.12
C PRO A 114 -3.31 -5.56 -4.48
N ARG A 115 -3.56 -4.76 -5.53
CA ARG A 115 -3.21 -5.11 -6.90
C ARG A 115 -2.51 -3.95 -7.59
N LEU A 116 -1.39 -4.23 -8.23
CA LEU A 116 -0.67 -3.28 -9.05
C LEU A 116 -0.39 -3.94 -10.39
N TYR A 117 -0.80 -3.31 -11.49
CA TYR A 117 -0.65 -3.88 -12.83
C TYR A 117 -0.08 -2.84 -13.78
N ARG A 118 0.82 -3.25 -14.65
CA ARG A 118 1.13 -2.49 -15.88
C ARG A 118 0.00 -2.71 -16.88
N ILE A 119 -0.48 -1.63 -17.48
CA ILE A 119 -1.60 -1.65 -18.45
C ILE A 119 -1.17 -1.22 -19.86
N SER A 120 -0.01 -0.58 -20.01
CA SER A 120 0.66 -0.29 -21.29
C SER A 120 2.13 0.06 -21.03
#